data_AF-A0A392TR40-F1
#
_entry.id   AF-A0A392TR40-F1
#
_cell.length_a   1.000
_cell.length_b   1.000
_cell.length_c   1.000
_cell.angle_alpha   90.00
_cell.angle_beta   90.00
_cell.angle_gamma   90.00
#
_symmetry.space_group_name_H-M   'P 1'
#
loop_
_entity.id
_entity.type
_entity.pdbx_description
1 polymer ?
#
loop_
_entity_poly.entity_id
_entity_poly.type
_entity_poly.pdbx_seq_one_letter_code
_entity_poly.pdbx_strand_id
1 'polypeptide(L)' 'MRDDVPLKLKELSKGPNDVVKRFSGYLVNGYRFHTMEREARRKTQNSGVTLVSLTASFASSKDENPRTEPVTYFGAIKD' A
#
# COMPACT_ATOMS: atom_id res chain seq x y z
N MET A 1 7.26 38.00 1.36
CA MET A 1 6.28 37.12 2.02
C MET A 1 6.74 35.70 1.77
N ARG A 2 6.95 34.88 2.81
CA ARG A 2 7.13 33.44 2.61
C ARG A 2 5.72 32.87 2.52
N ASP A 3 5.38 32.27 1.39
CA ASP A 3 4.12 31.55 1.26
C ASP A 3 4.17 30.36 2.22
N ASP A 4 3.38 30.43 3.29
CA ASP A 4 3.30 29.36 4.26
C ASP A 4 2.69 28.13 3.57
N VAL A 5 3.55 27.17 3.26
CA VAL A 5 3.14 25.88 2.70
C VAL A 5 2.18 25.21 3.69
N PRO A 6 0.99 24.76 3.26
CA PRO A 6 0.04 24.10 4.14
C PRO A 6 0.72 22.94 4.88
N LEU A 7 0.48 22.83 6.19
CA LEU A 7 1.07 21.79 7.04
C LEU A 7 0.88 20.39 6.45
N LYS A 8 -0.29 20.11 5.87
CA LYS A 8 -0.60 18.86 5.18
C LYS A 8 0.33 18.58 4.00
N LEU A 9 0.67 19.59 3.20
CA LEU A 9 1.60 19.43 2.07
C LEU A 9 3.03 19.19 2.57
N LYS A 10 3.42 19.86 3.66
CA LYS A 10 4.70 19.62 4.33
C LYS A 10 4.79 18.21 4.90
N GLU A 11 3.73 17.69 5.51
CA GLU A 11 3.65 16.30 6.00
C GLU A 11 3.75 15.29 4.85
N LEU A 12 3.00 15.48 3.77
CA LEU A 12 3.05 14.59 2.59
C LEU A 12 4.43 14.57 1.92
N SER A 13 5.14 15.70 1.91
CA SER A 13 6.46 15.81 1.30
C SER A 13 7.57 15.06 2.05
N LYS A 14 7.36 14.74 3.33
CA LYS A 14 8.33 13.98 4.15
C LYS A 14 8.43 12.51 3.72
N GLY A 15 7.49 12.02 2.90
CA GLY A 15 7.43 10.62 2.50
C GLY A 15 7.01 9.68 3.64
N PRO A 16 7.06 8.37 3.41
CA PRO A 16 6.80 7.36 4.44
C PRO A 16 7.81 7.53 5.60
N ASN A 17 7.31 7.50 6.83
CA ASN A 17 8.18 7.55 8.00
C ASN A 17 8.79 6.16 8.25
N ASP A 18 10.09 5.99 8.03
CA ASP A 18 10.76 4.69 8.20
C ASP A 18 10.91 4.23 9.66
N VAL A 19 10.48 5.04 10.64
CA VAL A 19 10.55 4.73 12.07
C VAL A 19 9.38 3.85 12.54
N VAL A 20 8.43 3.48 11.66
CA VAL A 20 7.33 2.59 12.06
C VAL A 20 7.87 1.19 12.40
N LYS A 21 7.33 0.58 13.45
CA LYS A 21 7.66 -0.81 13.80
C LYS A 21 7.29 -1.73 12.65
N ARG A 22 8.29 -2.42 12.11
CA ARG A 22 8.14 -3.47 11.10
C ARG A 22 8.00 -4.82 11.79
N PHE A 23 7.14 -5.68 11.26
CA PHE A 23 6.92 -7.02 11.79
C PHE A 23 7.06 -8.05 10.67
N SER A 24 7.64 -9.20 10.99
CA SER A 24 7.75 -10.33 10.05
C SER A 24 6.48 -11.20 10.00
N GLY A 25 5.42 -10.83 10.73
CA GLY A 25 4.15 -11.51 10.67
C GLY A 25 2.99 -10.70 11.21
N TYR A 26 1.83 -10.89 10.60
CA TYR A 26 0.63 -10.08 10.80
C TYR A 26 -0.57 -11.00 11.04
N LEU A 27 -1.39 -10.70 12.04
CA LEU A 27 -2.65 -11.39 12.29
C LEU A 27 -3.80 -10.48 11.84
N VAL A 28 -4.43 -10.82 10.72
CA VAL A 28 -5.50 -10.02 10.10
C VAL A 28 -6.71 -10.92 9.90
N ASN A 29 -7.86 -10.53 10.45
CA ASN A 29 -9.11 -11.29 10.36
C ASN A 29 -8.98 -12.78 10.77
N GLY A 30 -8.12 -13.07 11.75
CA GLY A 30 -7.87 -14.44 12.21
C GLY A 30 -6.85 -15.23 11.39
N TYR A 31 -6.35 -14.67 10.28
CA TYR A 31 -5.33 -15.30 9.43
C TYR A 31 -3.94 -14.71 9.68
N ARG A 32 -2.93 -15.57 9.67
CA ARG A 32 -1.53 -15.19 9.97
C ARG A 32 -0.71 -15.07 8.69
N PHE A 33 -0.40 -13.87 8.27
CA PHE A 33 0.46 -13.59 7.12
C PHE A 33 1.92 -13.39 7.54
N HIS A 34 2.84 -13.59 6.60
CA HIS A 34 4.29 -13.49 6.80
C HIS A 34 4.95 -12.60 5.75
N THR A 35 6.06 -11.96 6.10
CA THR A 35 6.88 -11.29 5.08
C THR A 35 7.53 -12.32 4.16
N MET A 36 7.76 -11.94 2.89
CA MET A 36 8.45 -12.78 1.91
C MET A 36 9.80 -13.30 2.42
N GLU A 37 10.55 -12.46 3.14
CA GLU A 37 11.84 -12.86 3.72
C GLU A 37 11.69 -13.97 4.77
N ARG A 38 10.67 -13.87 5.63
CA ARG A 38 10.43 -14.87 6.68
C ARG A 38 10.02 -16.22 6.10
N GLU A 39 9.18 -16.21 5.07
CA GLU A 39 8.70 -17.46 4.45
C GLU A 39 9.74 -18.11 3.53
N ALA A 40 10.75 -17.37 3.05
CA ALA A 40 11.79 -17.92 2.17
C ALA A 40 12.55 -19.11 2.78
N ARG A 41 12.55 -19.24 4.12
CA ARG A 41 13.16 -20.36 4.87
C ARG A 41 12.14 -21.38 5.39
N ARG A 42 10.87 -21.30 4.96
CA ARG A 42 9.76 -22.13 5.43
C ARG A 42 9.18 -22.95 4.29
N LYS A 43 8.51 -24.06 4.66
CA LYS A 43 7.82 -24.93 3.70
C LYS A 43 6.56 -24.30 3.11
N THR A 44 5.92 -23.37 3.83
CA THR A 44 4.64 -22.76 3.45
C THR A 44 4.80 -21.27 3.18
N GLN A 45 4.21 -20.79 2.09
CA GLN A 45 4.09 -19.37 1.77
C GLN A 45 2.77 -18.83 2.31
N ASN A 46 2.81 -17.65 2.93
CA ASN A 46 1.64 -16.90 3.37
C ASN A 46 1.88 -15.37 3.34
N SER A 47 2.61 -14.89 2.34
CA SER A 47 2.89 -13.46 2.14
C SER A 47 1.91 -12.76 1.19
N GLY A 48 1.14 -13.51 0.40
CA GLY A 48 0.21 -12.96 -0.56
C GLY A 48 -0.95 -12.18 0.08
N VAL A 49 -1.29 -11.04 -0.51
CA VAL A 49 -2.42 -10.19 -0.11
C VAL A 49 -3.20 -9.74 -1.33
N THR A 50 -4.50 -9.53 -1.15
CA THR A 50 -5.42 -9.02 -2.17
C THR A 50 -6.20 -7.84 -1.61
N LEU A 51 -6.38 -6.79 -2.41
CA LEU A 51 -7.17 -5.62 -2.07
C LEU A 51 -8.14 -5.31 -3.20
N VAL A 52 -9.44 -5.24 -2.89
CA VAL A 52 -10.43 -4.67 -3.81
C VAL A 52 -10.60 -3.20 -3.44
N SER A 53 -10.26 -2.31 -4.38
CA SER A 53 -10.39 -0.87 -4.20
C SER A 53 -11.22 -0.27 -5.31
N LEU A 54 -12.04 0.74 -4.98
CA LEU A 54 -12.62 1.62 -5.98
C LEU A 54 -11.50 2.47 -6.55
N THR A 55 -11.14 2.25 -7.81
CA THR A 55 -10.03 2.93 -8.47
C THR A 55 -10.55 3.75 -9.63
N ALA A 56 -10.17 5.02 -9.67
CA ALA A 56 -10.34 5.87 -10.84
C ALA A 56 -9.27 5.54 -11.89
N SER A 57 -9.71 5.29 -13.13
CA SER A 57 -8.85 5.09 -14.30
C SER A 57 -9.21 6.06 -15.41
N PHE A 58 -8.20 6.47 -16.18
CA PHE A 58 -8.32 7.45 -17.25
C PHE A 58 -7.87 6.82 -18.56
N ALA A 59 -8.56 7.09 -19.67
CA ALA A 59 -8.17 6.55 -20.97
C ALA A 59 -6.89 7.20 -21.51
N SER A 60 -6.60 8.44 -21.10
CA SER A 60 -5.39 9.18 -21.45
C SER A 60 -5.13 10.32 -20.47
N SER A 61 -3.96 10.97 -20.56
CA SER A 61 -3.64 12.17 -19.75
C SER A 61 -4.52 13.39 -20.05
N LYS A 62 -5.27 13.39 -21.16
CA LYS A 62 -6.22 14.46 -21.53
C LYS A 62 -7.67 14.13 -21.14
N ASP A 63 -7.90 12.95 -20.58
CA ASP A 63 -9.23 12.52 -20.19
C ASP A 63 -9.61 13.16 -18.84
N GLU A 64 -10.68 13.95 -18.84
CA GLU A 64 -11.20 14.61 -17.64
C GLU A 64 -12.32 13.78 -16.98
N ASN A 65 -12.73 12.65 -17.57
CA ASN A 65 -13.84 11.83 -17.11
C ASN A 65 -13.35 10.46 -16.59
N PRO A 66 -12.89 10.37 -15.33
CA PRO A 66 -12.41 9.11 -14.78
C PRO A 66 -13.51 8.07 -14.68
N ARG A 67 -13.18 6.84 -15.06
CA ARG A 67 -14.01 5.66 -14.76
C ARG A 67 -13.61 5.11 -13.40
N THR A 68 -14.54 5.11 -12.46
CA THR A 68 -14.33 4.57 -11.10
C THR A 68 -14.99 3.21 -11.00
N GLU A 69 -14.18 2.16 -10.83
CA GLU A 69 -14.67 0.78 -10.77
C GLU A 69 -13.95 0.01 -9.65
N PRO A 70 -14.56 -1.08 -9.12
CA PRO A 70 -13.86 -2.01 -8.24
C PRO A 70 -12.74 -2.72 -9.01
N VAL A 71 -11.50 -2.50 -8.57
CA VAL A 71 -10.31 -3.15 -9.13
C VAL A 71 -9.64 -4.01 -8.05
N THR A 72 -9.28 -5.23 -8.42
CA THR A 72 -8.55 -6.16 -7.55
C THR A 72 -7.05 -5.99 -7.76
N TYR A 73 -6.35 -5.66 -6.69
CA TYR A 73 -4.89 -5.60 -6.63
C TYR A 73 -4.34 -6.80 -5.88
N PHE A 74 -3.20 -7.30 -6.34
CA PHE A 74 -2.47 -8.38 -5.70
C PHE A 74 -1.10 -7.87 -5.28
N GLY A 75 -0.63 -8.32 -4.14
CA GLY A 75 0.67 -7.97 -3.62
C GLY A 75 1.22 -9.05 -2.69
N ALA A 76 2.41 -8.81 -2.18
CA ALA A 76 3.01 -9.63 -1.14
C ALA A 76 3.60 -8.73 -0.06
N ILE A 77 3.51 -9.18 1.19
CA ILE A 77 4.08 -8.47 2.33
C ILE A 77 5.60 -8.59 2.26
N LYS A 78 6.28 -7.45 2.15
CA LYS A 78 7.74 -7.36 2.20
C LYS A 78 8.19 -6.96 3.61
N ASP A 79 9.44 -7.29 3.95
CA ASP A 79 10.06 -6.71 5.14
C ASP A 79 10.06 -5.20 4.99
#